data_AF-A0A1E3GZ22-F1
#
_entry.id   AF-A0A1E3GZ22-F1
#
_cell.length_a   1.000
_cell.length_b   1.000
_cell.length_c   1.000
_cell.angle_alpha   90.00
_cell.angle_beta   90.00
_cell.angle_gamma   90.00
#
_symmetry.space_group_name_H-M   'P 1'
#
loop_
_entity.id
_entity.type
_entity.pdbx_description
1 polymer ?
#
loop_
_entity_poly.entity_id
_entity_poly.type
_entity_poly.pdbx_seq_one_letter_code
_entity_poly.pdbx_strand_id
1 'polypeptide(L)'
;MGLPDRSIAALGALSGAAGVMLLAAGAHVDASGNFTTAGWMLLVHAGPVVYLAAGGLLRRGPRLVTALALLAGGLLFSGDLAVRARFGVPLFPMAARPAGYC
;
A
#
# COMPACT_ATOMS: atom_id res chain seq x y z
N MET A 1 -5.77 22.95 6.48
CA MET A 1 -5.77 21.85 5.49
C MET A 1 -6.75 22.18 4.37
N GLY A 2 -6.30 22.17 3.12
CA GLY A 2 -7.20 22.27 1.97
C GLY A 2 -7.94 20.95 1.72
N LEU A 3 -8.95 20.98 0.84
CA LEU A 3 -9.59 19.77 0.30
C LEU A 3 -8.62 18.66 -0.16
N PRO A 4 -7.54 18.96 -0.93
CA PRO A 4 -6.61 17.90 -1.37
C PRO A 4 -5.87 17.24 -0.21
N ASP A 5 -5.56 17.98 0.84
CA ASP A 5 -4.87 17.43 2.02
C ASP A 5 -5.79 16.47 2.77
N ARG A 6 -7.08 16.81 2.89
CA ARG A 6 -8.09 15.93 3.50
C ARG A 6 -8.29 14.64 2.72
N SER A 7 -8.33 14.71 1.38
CA SER A 7 -8.44 13.50 0.55
C SER A 7 -7.21 12.60 0.71
N ILE A 8 -6.00 13.16 0.78
CA ILE A 8 -4.79 12.37 0.98
C ILE A 8 -4.75 11.75 2.37
N ALA A 9 -5.17 12.50 3.41
CA ALA A 9 -5.28 11.95 4.76
C ALA A 9 -6.27 10.78 4.82
N ALA A 10 -7.44 10.92 4.19
CA ALA A 10 -8.44 9.85 4.12
C ALA A 10 -7.91 8.62 3.38
N LEU A 11 -7.23 8.80 2.25
CA LEU A 11 -6.61 7.69 1.50
C LEU A 11 -5.49 7.03 2.29
N GLY A 12 -4.67 7.80 3.01
CA GLY A 12 -3.63 7.27 3.91
C GLY A 12 -4.23 6.45 5.05
N ALA A 13 -5.31 6.92 5.67
CA ALA A 13 -6.02 6.18 6.71
C ALA A 13 -6.63 4.87 6.19
N LEU A 14 -7.25 4.90 5.00
CA LEU A 14 -7.78 3.71 4.34
C LEU A 14 -6.67 2.70 3.99
N SER A 15 -5.53 3.18 3.50
CA SER A 15 -4.34 2.35 3.26
C SER A 15 -3.86 1.67 4.54
N GLY A 16 -3.79 2.41 5.65
CA GLY A 16 -3.43 1.86 6.96
C GLY A 16 -4.42 0.78 7.43
N ALA A 17 -5.72 1.06 7.35
CA ALA A 17 -6.77 0.11 7.73
C ALA A 17 -6.71 -1.16 6.87
N ALA A 18 -6.57 -1.03 5.55
CA ALA A 18 -6.40 -2.16 4.64
C ALA A 18 -5.14 -2.97 4.96
N GLY A 19 -4.03 -2.30 5.31
CA GLY A 19 -2.80 -2.95 5.74
C GLY A 19 -3.00 -3.81 6.98
N VAL A 20 -3.70 -3.31 8.01
CA VAL A 20 -4.03 -4.08 9.22
C VAL A 20 -4.90 -5.30 8.90
N MET A 21 -5.91 -5.14 8.05
CA MET A 21 -6.78 -6.26 7.63
C MET A 21 -6.01 -7.34 6.87
N LEU A 22 -5.07 -6.96 6.02
CA LEU A 22 -4.20 -7.90 5.30
C LEU A 22 -3.21 -8.61 6.23
N LEU A 23 -2.63 -7.92 7.22
CA LEU A 23 -1.80 -8.57 8.22
C LEU A 23 -2.60 -9.59 9.05
N ALA A 24 -3.82 -9.25 9.44
CA ALA A 24 -4.72 -10.19 10.11
C ALA A 24 -5.06 -11.39 9.22
N ALA A 25 -5.34 -11.18 7.93
CA ALA A 25 -5.53 -12.26 6.97
C ALA A 25 -4.27 -13.13 6.83
N GLY A 26 -3.09 -12.52 6.81
CA GLY A 26 -1.79 -13.22 6.82
C GLY A 26 -1.62 -14.15 8.01
N ALA A 27 -2.08 -13.74 9.20
CA ALA A 27 -1.98 -14.55 10.41
C ALA A 27 -2.96 -15.74 10.46
N HIS A 28 -4.10 -15.65 9.76
CA HIS A 28 -5.20 -16.62 9.91
C HIS A 28 -5.46 -17.49 8.68
N VAL A 29 -5.24 -16.98 7.47
CA VAL A 29 -5.71 -17.64 6.22
C VAL A 29 -4.65 -17.82 5.15
N ASP A 30 -3.42 -17.35 5.34
CA ASP A 30 -2.38 -17.41 4.30
C ASP A 30 -1.07 -18.01 4.79
N ALA A 31 -0.79 -19.23 4.33
CA ALA A 31 0.46 -19.92 4.57
C ALA A 31 1.62 -19.46 3.66
N SER A 32 1.32 -18.73 2.56
CA SER A 32 2.33 -18.27 1.60
C SER A 32 3.07 -17.01 2.06
N GLY A 33 2.54 -16.28 3.03
CA GLY A 33 3.10 -15.03 3.55
C GLY A 33 2.82 -13.80 2.67
N ASN A 34 2.15 -13.96 1.54
CA ASN A 34 1.84 -12.90 0.59
C ASN A 34 0.94 -11.81 1.19
N PHE A 35 -0.10 -12.17 1.96
CA PHE A 35 -0.94 -11.18 2.66
C PHE A 35 -0.17 -10.42 3.72
N THR A 36 0.77 -11.07 4.42
CA THR A 36 1.63 -10.43 5.41
C THR A 36 2.52 -9.38 4.74
N THR A 37 3.18 -9.72 3.63
CA THR A 37 3.99 -8.76 2.86
C THR A 37 3.13 -7.62 2.28
N ALA A 38 1.95 -7.93 1.74
CA ALA A 38 1.01 -6.95 1.22
C ALA A 38 0.55 -5.96 2.30
N GLY A 39 0.26 -6.46 3.51
CA GLY A 39 -0.15 -5.66 4.66
C GLY A 39 0.94 -4.69 5.11
N TRP A 40 2.18 -5.16 5.23
CA TRP A 40 3.32 -4.31 5.58
C TRP A 40 3.58 -3.21 4.55
N MET A 41 3.48 -3.51 3.26
CA MET A 41 3.65 -2.48 2.23
C MET A 41 2.63 -1.35 2.37
N LEU A 42 1.34 -1.66 2.59
CA LEU A 42 0.32 -0.62 2.78
C LEU A 42 0.49 0.17 4.08
N LEU A 43 0.85 -0.50 5.18
CA LEU A 43 1.06 0.13 6.49
C LEU A 43 2.27 1.08 6.50
N VAL A 44 3.41 0.63 5.96
CA VAL A 44 4.62 1.45 5.89
C VAL A 44 4.40 2.69 5.03
N HIS A 45 3.65 2.57 3.93
CA HIS A 45 3.38 3.70 3.04
C HIS A 45 2.28 4.64 3.58
N ALA A 46 1.37 4.14 4.42
CA ALA A 46 0.32 4.97 5.04
C ALA A 46 0.89 6.10 5.91
N GLY A 47 1.93 5.83 6.70
CA GLY A 47 2.55 6.81 7.60
C GLY A 47 3.05 8.08 6.87
N PRO A 48 3.95 7.95 5.88
CA PRO A 48 4.41 9.06 5.06
C PRO A 48 3.27 9.79 4.34
N VAL A 49 2.24 9.08 3.85
CA VAL A 49 1.08 9.71 3.18
C VAL A 49 0.32 10.62 4.14
N VAL A 50 0.05 10.16 5.36
CA VAL A 50 -0.60 10.98 6.41
C VAL A 50 0.27 12.17 6.80
N TYR A 51 1.60 11.98 6.93
CA TYR A 51 2.55 13.06 7.19
C TYR A 51 2.54 14.14 6.10
N LEU A 52 2.50 13.73 4.82
CA LEU A 52 2.41 14.67 3.69
C LEU A 52 1.08 15.43 3.70
N ALA A 53 -0.04 14.78 4.05
CA ALA A 53 -1.32 15.47 4.21
C ALA A 53 -1.32 16.52 5.33
N ALA A 54 -0.58 16.27 6.43
CA ALA A 54 -0.45 17.21 7.54
C ALA A 54 0.38 18.47 7.24
N GLY A 55 0.94 18.59 6.04
CA GLY A 55 1.75 19.73 5.64
C GLY A 55 3.25 19.49 5.77
N GLY A 56 3.71 18.23 5.57
CA GLY A 56 5.13 17.85 5.60
C GLY A 56 6.06 18.69 4.71
N LEU A 57 7.36 18.40 4.77
CA LEU A 57 8.47 19.23 4.26
C LEU A 57 8.44 19.62 2.77
N LEU A 58 7.57 19.02 1.96
CA LEU A 58 7.52 19.23 0.51
C LEU A 58 6.61 20.41 0.14
N ARG A 59 7.00 21.14 -0.90
CA ARG A 59 6.14 22.12 -1.59
C ARG A 59 4.91 21.42 -2.17
N ARG A 60 3.80 22.18 -2.35
CA ARG A 60 2.49 21.62 -2.72
C ARG A 60 2.50 20.68 -3.93
N GLY A 61 3.18 21.02 -5.02
CA GLY A 61 3.28 20.18 -6.22
C GLY A 61 3.91 18.82 -5.97
N PRO A 62 5.21 18.75 -5.60
CA PRO A 62 5.89 17.48 -5.35
C PRO A 62 5.24 16.69 -4.21
N ARG A 63 4.67 17.35 -3.20
CA ARG A 63 3.92 16.68 -2.12
C ARG A 63 2.78 15.81 -2.63
N LEU A 64 1.98 16.33 -3.56
CA LEU A 64 0.85 15.59 -4.15
C LEU A 64 1.35 14.42 -4.98
N VAL A 65 2.37 14.64 -5.80
CA VAL A 65 2.96 13.59 -6.65
C VAL A 65 3.52 12.46 -5.80
N THR A 66 4.28 12.77 -4.74
CA THR A 66 4.83 11.77 -3.83
C THR A 66 3.73 10.98 -3.12
N ALA A 67 2.70 11.66 -2.59
CA ALA A 67 1.59 10.99 -1.92
C ALA A 67 0.83 10.03 -2.86
N LEU A 68 0.56 10.46 -4.10
CA LEU A 68 -0.09 9.63 -5.10
C LEU A 68 0.80 8.46 -5.55
N ALA A 69 2.11 8.67 -5.71
CA ALA A 69 3.04 7.63 -6.10
C ALA A 69 3.14 6.52 -5.02
N LEU A 70 3.21 6.91 -3.75
CA LEU A 70 3.24 5.97 -2.62
C LEU A 70 1.94 5.15 -2.54
N LEU A 71 0.78 5.80 -2.68
CA LEU A 71 -0.52 5.13 -2.67
C LEU A 71 -0.67 4.18 -3.86
N ALA A 72 -0.36 4.65 -5.08
CA ALA A 72 -0.48 3.85 -6.30
C ALA A 72 0.44 2.63 -6.29
N GLY A 73 1.71 2.81 -5.91
CA GLY A 73 2.67 1.71 -5.79
C GLY A 73 2.26 0.69 -4.73
N GLY A 74 1.87 1.16 -3.54
CA GLY A 74 1.40 0.29 -2.46
C GLY A 74 0.15 -0.51 -2.84
N LEU A 75 -0.85 0.14 -3.43
CA LEU A 75 -2.07 -0.53 -3.88
C LEU A 75 -1.83 -1.54 -4.99
N LEU A 76 -1.01 -1.20 -5.99
CA LEU A 76 -0.72 -2.08 -7.11
C LEU A 76 0.03 -3.34 -6.66
N PHE A 77 1.05 -3.16 -5.82
CA PHE A 77 1.87 -4.27 -5.31
C PHE A 77 1.09 -5.15 -4.34
N SER A 78 0.44 -4.55 -3.34
CA SER A 78 -0.34 -5.29 -2.35
C SER A 78 -1.57 -5.96 -2.96
N GLY A 79 -2.20 -5.35 -3.95
CA GLY A 79 -3.32 -5.94 -4.69
C GLY A 79 -2.89 -7.17 -5.50
N ASP A 80 -1.75 -7.09 -6.18
CA ASP A 80 -1.19 -8.24 -6.92
C ASP A 80 -0.85 -9.41 -6.00
N LEU A 81 -0.22 -9.15 -4.85
CA LEU A 81 0.05 -10.17 -3.84
C LEU A 81 -1.22 -10.76 -3.24
N ALA A 82 -2.23 -9.93 -2.96
CA ALA A 82 -3.49 -10.39 -2.39
C ALA A 82 -4.26 -11.33 -3.33
N VAL A 83 -4.30 -11.01 -4.62
CA VAL A 83 -4.91 -11.87 -5.66
C VAL A 83 -4.11 -13.16 -5.79
N ARG A 84 -2.78 -13.08 -5.79
CA ARG A 84 -1.91 -14.25 -5.85
C ARG A 84 -2.10 -15.18 -4.66
N ALA A 85 -2.23 -14.64 -3.45
CA ALA A 85 -2.52 -15.40 -2.24
C ALA A 85 -3.88 -16.10 -2.32
N ARG A 86 -4.90 -15.43 -2.89
CA ARG A 86 -6.27 -15.94 -2.92
C ARG A 86 -6.57 -16.91 -4.07
N PHE A 87 -6.02 -16.65 -5.25
CA PHE A 87 -6.35 -17.35 -6.50
C PHE A 87 -5.17 -18.10 -7.11
N GLY A 88 -3.97 -17.98 -6.54
CA GLY A 88 -2.76 -18.63 -7.05
C GLY A 88 -2.18 -18.00 -8.33
N VAL A 89 -2.81 -16.93 -8.86
CA VAL A 89 -2.38 -16.27 -10.11
C VAL A 89 -2.05 -14.78 -9.88
N PRO A 90 -1.04 -14.22 -10.57
CA PRO A 90 -0.79 -12.78 -10.58
C PRO A 90 -1.97 -11.99 -11.13
N LEU A 91 -2.27 -10.83 -10.53
CA LEU A 91 -3.15 -9.83 -11.17
C LEU A 91 -2.37 -9.01 -12.20
N PHE A 92 -1.10 -8.73 -11.90
CA PHE A 92 -0.15 -8.04 -12.75
C PHE A 92 1.18 -8.82 -12.73
N PRO A 93 1.50 -9.62 -13.77
CA PRO A 93 2.66 -10.52 -13.78
C PRO A 93 4.01 -9.90 -13.45
N MET A 94 4.12 -8.57 -13.55
CA MET A 94 5.34 -7.80 -13.31
C MET A 94 5.30 -6.90 -12.06
N ALA A 95 4.19 -6.85 -11.31
CA ALA A 95 4.06 -5.97 -10.14
C ALA A 95 4.81 -6.52 -8.92
N ALA A 96 4.64 -7.80 -8.59
CA ALA A 96 5.45 -8.50 -7.60
C ALA A 96 6.18 -9.66 -8.26
N ARG A 97 7.36 -9.39 -8.84
CA ARG A 97 8.25 -10.48 -9.28
C ARG A 97 8.92 -11.09 -8.05
N PRO A 98 8.85 -12.42 -7.83
CA PRO A 98 9.69 -13.08 -6.84
C PRO A 98 11.16 -12.82 -7.18
N ALA A 99 11.93 -12.36 -6.20
CA ALA A 99 13.38 -12.30 -6.31
C ALA A 99 13.95 -13.72 -6.15
N GLY A 100 13.91 -14.54 -7.20
CA GLY A 100 14.60 -15.84 -7.19
C GLY A 100 13.95 -16.94 -8.03
N TYR A 101 14.48 -17.12 -9.24
CA TYR A 101 14.78 -18.45 -9.80
C TYR A 101 16.17 -18.33 -10.44
N CYS A 102 17.21 -18.63 -9.67
CA CYS A 102 18.57 -18.99 -10.13
C CYS A 102 18.97 -20.24 -9.37
#